data_AF-A0A9X3NL61-F1
#
_entry.id   AF-A0A9X3NL61-F1
#
_cell.length_a   1.000
_cell.length_b   1.000
_cell.length_c   1.000
_cell.angle_alpha   90.00
_cell.angle_beta   90.00
_cell.angle_gamma   90.00
#
_symmetry.space_group_name_H-M   'P 1'
#
loop_
_entity.id
_entity.type
_entity.pdbx_description
1 polymer ?
#
loop_
_entity_poly.entity_id
_entity_poly.type
_entity_poly.pdbx_seq_one_letter_code
_entity_poly.pdbx_strand_id
1 'polypeptide(L)'
;MTDLRAAGGARANRADAPRGAKDTELNDLTSLAVQGDHGAVDTLLREVRPMVVRYCRAKLSRVSGYVHYSDDVAQEVCIALLAALPRYEDMGRPFAAFVFGIAAHKVADALRRSTRADLPTDAVPDRPDDDPGPEESAVRVAELERARALLNELPEQQRRLVLLRVILGLSADETGHELGMSPGAVRVAQHRALARLRKVAAAERTA
;
A
#
# COMPACT_ATOMS: atom_id res chain seq x y z
N MET A 1 23.66 -39.40 28.70
CA MET A 1 22.24 -39.59 28.35
C MET A 1 21.47 -38.40 28.91
N THR A 2 21.78 -37.19 28.44
CA THR A 2 21.19 -36.51 27.25
C THR A 2 19.74 -36.14 27.56
N ASP A 3 19.53 -34.96 28.15
CA ASP A 3 19.08 -33.71 27.48
C ASP A 3 17.59 -33.74 27.12
N LEU A 4 16.81 -32.76 27.60
CA LEU A 4 16.63 -31.48 26.89
C LEU A 4 15.42 -30.72 27.46
N ARG A 5 15.70 -29.62 28.16
CA ARG A 5 14.78 -28.48 28.29
C ARG A 5 14.51 -27.93 26.88
N ALA A 6 13.28 -28.02 26.38
CA ALA A 6 12.89 -27.32 25.16
C ALA A 6 12.34 -25.93 25.53
N ALA A 7 13.16 -24.93 25.26
CA ALA A 7 12.88 -23.51 25.39
C ALA A 7 11.69 -23.08 24.54
N GLY A 8 10.78 -22.30 25.13
CA GLY A 8 9.81 -21.48 24.43
C GLY A 8 10.53 -20.40 23.63
N GLY A 9 10.86 -20.70 22.39
CA GLY A 9 11.40 -19.73 21.43
C GLY A 9 10.31 -18.72 21.06
N ALA A 10 10.51 -17.47 21.49
CA ALA A 10 9.82 -16.31 20.96
C ALA A 10 9.95 -16.31 19.43
N ARG A 11 8.84 -16.59 18.73
CA ARG A 11 8.76 -16.42 17.28
C ARG A 11 8.84 -14.93 16.98
N ALA A 12 10.05 -14.43 16.77
CA ALA A 12 10.29 -13.14 16.16
C ALA A 12 9.48 -13.07 14.86
N ASN A 13 8.57 -12.10 14.81
CA ASN A 13 7.71 -11.87 13.67
C ASN A 13 8.58 -11.43 12.48
N ARG A 14 8.68 -12.25 11.42
CA ARG A 14 9.46 -11.96 10.20
C ARG A 14 9.14 -10.63 9.50
N ALA A 15 8.05 -9.96 9.89
CA ALA A 15 7.72 -8.62 9.42
C ALA A 15 8.58 -7.49 10.04
N ASP A 16 9.51 -7.83 10.95
CA ASP A 16 10.33 -6.88 11.73
C ASP A 16 11.84 -6.92 11.38
N ALA A 17 12.22 -7.54 10.24
CA ALA A 17 13.57 -7.42 9.68
C ALA A 17 13.91 -5.92 9.44
N PRO A 18 15.19 -5.48 9.52
CA PRO A 18 15.55 -4.10 9.86
C PRO A 18 15.21 -3.10 8.74
N ARG A 19 13.95 -2.65 8.72
CA ARG A 19 13.46 -1.58 7.83
C ARG A 19 14.08 -0.22 8.11
N GLY A 20 14.69 -0.04 9.29
CA GLY A 20 15.48 1.15 9.58
C GLY A 20 16.51 1.44 8.48
N ALA A 21 17.06 0.42 7.82
CA ALA A 21 17.98 0.63 6.69
C ALA A 21 17.28 1.22 5.45
N LYS A 22 16.12 0.69 5.04
CA LYS A 22 15.36 1.21 3.89
C LYS A 22 14.77 2.59 4.14
N ASP A 23 14.31 2.86 5.36
CA ASP A 23 13.78 4.17 5.74
C ASP A 23 14.92 5.21 5.77
N THR A 24 16.13 4.80 6.20
CA THR A 24 17.34 5.64 6.14
C THR A 24 17.76 5.90 4.70
N GLU A 25 17.80 4.87 3.84
CA GLU A 25 18.10 5.01 2.40
C GLU A 25 17.13 5.97 1.70
N LEU A 26 15.82 5.88 2.02
CA LEU A 26 14.81 6.76 1.44
C LEU A 26 14.96 8.21 1.93
N ASN A 27 15.33 8.42 3.20
CA ASN A 27 15.57 9.75 3.76
C ASN A 27 16.84 10.40 3.16
N ASP A 28 17.89 9.63 2.94
CA ASP A 28 19.12 10.10 2.28
C ASP A 28 18.84 10.52 0.83
N LEU A 29 18.11 9.67 0.08
CA LEU A 29 17.65 10.00 -1.26
C LEU A 29 16.76 11.25 -1.29
N THR A 30 15.87 11.39 -0.31
CA THR A 30 14.98 12.56 -0.19
C THR A 30 15.82 13.82 0.02
N SER A 31 16.81 13.78 0.90
CA SER A 31 17.67 14.93 1.20
C SER A 31 18.43 15.42 -0.04
N LEU A 32 18.98 14.50 -0.83
CA LEU A 32 19.64 14.80 -2.10
C LEU A 32 18.66 15.32 -3.16
N ALA A 33 17.47 14.72 -3.23
CA ALA A 33 16.45 15.09 -4.21
C ALA A 33 15.86 16.49 -3.93
N VAL A 34 15.71 16.88 -2.65
CA VAL A 34 15.32 18.23 -2.24
C VAL A 34 16.35 19.28 -2.67
N GLN A 35 17.64 18.92 -2.68
CA GLN A 35 18.74 19.78 -3.14
C GLN A 35 18.80 19.90 -4.67
N GLY A 36 17.91 19.21 -5.40
CA GLY A 36 17.82 19.27 -6.86
C GLY A 36 18.72 18.26 -7.59
N ASP A 37 19.27 17.27 -6.89
CA ASP A 37 19.98 16.17 -7.56
C ASP A 37 19.00 15.35 -8.41
N HIS A 38 19.10 15.51 -9.73
CA HIS A 38 18.22 14.83 -10.69
C HIS A 38 18.34 13.30 -10.64
N GLY A 39 19.51 12.74 -10.32
CA GLY A 39 19.71 11.29 -10.17
C GLY A 39 19.06 10.75 -8.89
N ALA A 40 19.10 11.53 -7.81
CA ALA A 40 18.38 11.22 -6.58
C ALA A 40 16.86 11.32 -6.78
N VAL A 41 16.36 12.35 -7.49
CA VAL A 41 14.93 12.48 -7.81
C VAL A 41 14.42 11.27 -8.60
N ASP A 42 15.14 10.87 -9.65
CA ASP A 42 14.77 9.73 -10.50
C ASP A 42 14.76 8.41 -9.71
N THR A 43 15.77 8.20 -8.85
CA THR A 43 15.85 7.02 -7.99
C THR A 43 14.74 7.02 -6.93
N LEU A 44 14.47 8.17 -6.30
CA LEU A 44 13.40 8.35 -5.33
C LEU A 44 12.03 8.00 -5.95
N LEU A 45 11.76 8.49 -7.17
CA LEU A 45 10.53 8.18 -7.88
C LEU A 45 10.41 6.71 -8.25
N ARG A 46 11.50 6.06 -8.66
CA ARG A 46 11.50 4.62 -8.95
C ARG A 46 11.10 3.79 -7.73
N GLU A 47 11.59 4.15 -6.55
CA GLU A 47 11.25 3.47 -5.30
C GLU A 47 9.81 3.76 -4.83
N VAL A 48 9.36 5.01 -5.00
CA VAL A 48 8.04 5.46 -4.53
C VAL A 48 6.90 4.96 -5.43
N ARG A 49 7.09 4.98 -6.75
CA ARG A 49 6.01 4.72 -7.72
C ARG A 49 5.29 3.38 -7.48
N PRO A 50 5.97 2.24 -7.24
CA PRO A 50 5.29 0.98 -6.95
C PRO A 50 4.39 1.04 -5.71
N MET A 51 4.77 1.80 -4.68
CA MET A 51 3.96 1.97 -3.47
C MET A 51 2.69 2.76 -3.76
N VAL A 52 2.83 3.86 -4.51
CA VAL A 52 1.71 4.71 -4.93
C VAL A 52 0.74 3.95 -5.82
N VAL A 53 1.24 3.20 -6.80
CA VAL A 53 0.41 2.36 -7.69
C VAL A 53 -0.39 1.34 -6.88
N ARG A 54 0.25 0.65 -5.93
CA ARG A 54 -0.44 -0.30 -5.03
C ARG A 54 -1.53 0.39 -4.21
N TYR A 55 -1.26 1.59 -3.69
CA TYR A 55 -2.23 2.36 -2.92
C TYR A 55 -3.45 2.77 -3.77
N CYS A 56 -3.21 3.38 -4.94
CA CYS A 56 -4.26 3.83 -5.84
C CYS A 56 -5.12 2.66 -6.32
N ARG A 57 -4.51 1.55 -6.77
CA ARG A 57 -5.24 0.33 -7.17
C ARG A 57 -6.09 -0.24 -6.05
N ALA A 58 -5.56 -0.30 -4.82
CA ALA A 58 -6.32 -0.80 -3.68
C ALA A 58 -7.54 0.09 -3.38
N LYS A 59 -7.38 1.41 -3.43
CA LYS A 59 -8.43 2.38 -3.06
C LYS A 59 -9.47 2.63 -4.16
N LEU A 60 -9.09 2.50 -5.43
CA LEU A 60 -9.95 2.77 -6.59
C LEU A 60 -10.52 1.52 -7.24
N SER A 61 -10.25 0.34 -6.67
CA SER A 61 -10.71 -0.97 -7.17
C SER A 61 -12.22 -1.09 -7.43
N ARG A 62 -13.05 -0.23 -6.83
CA ARG A 62 -14.52 -0.26 -6.97
C ARG A 62 -15.06 0.68 -8.06
N VAL A 63 -14.18 1.38 -8.76
CA VAL A 63 -14.55 2.30 -9.85
C VAL A 63 -14.54 1.52 -11.17
N SER A 64 -15.53 1.74 -12.05
CA SER A 64 -15.50 1.13 -13.39
C SER A 64 -14.27 1.62 -14.17
N GLY A 65 -13.58 0.73 -14.90
CA GLY A 65 -12.31 1.07 -15.57
C GLY A 65 -11.11 1.27 -14.63
N TYR A 66 -11.14 0.69 -13.41
CA TYR A 66 -10.19 1.01 -12.34
C TYR A 66 -8.71 0.84 -12.68
N VAL A 67 -8.31 -0.07 -13.58
CA VAL A 67 -6.87 -0.32 -13.84
C VAL A 67 -6.23 0.93 -14.46
N HIS A 68 -6.72 1.38 -15.61
CA HIS A 68 -6.23 2.59 -16.28
C HIS A 68 -6.45 3.83 -15.40
N TYR A 69 -7.64 3.95 -14.81
CA TYR A 69 -7.95 5.08 -13.95
C TYR A 69 -7.05 5.18 -12.70
N SER A 70 -6.69 4.05 -12.09
CA SER A 70 -5.81 4.03 -10.91
C SER A 70 -4.35 4.32 -11.24
N ASP A 71 -3.89 3.92 -12.42
CA ASP A 71 -2.53 4.19 -12.89
C ASP A 71 -2.38 5.67 -13.26
N ASP A 72 -3.42 6.30 -13.82
CA ASP A 72 -3.47 7.74 -14.07
C ASP A 72 -3.42 8.54 -12.77
N VAL A 73 -4.21 8.15 -11.77
CA VAL A 73 -4.15 8.79 -10.44
C VAL A 73 -2.78 8.61 -9.80
N ALA A 74 -2.16 7.44 -9.95
CA ALA A 74 -0.80 7.21 -9.46
C ALA A 74 0.23 8.14 -10.14
N GLN A 75 0.08 8.42 -11.44
CA GLN A 75 0.90 9.40 -12.14
C GLN A 75 0.67 10.83 -11.61
N GLU A 76 -0.59 11.22 -11.40
CA GLU A 76 -0.93 12.52 -10.79
C GLU A 76 -0.26 12.69 -9.41
N VAL A 77 -0.16 11.61 -8.63
CA VAL A 77 0.55 11.61 -7.34
C VAL A 77 2.05 11.81 -7.53
N CYS A 78 2.70 11.10 -8.46
CA CYS A 78 4.13 11.27 -8.73
C CYS A 78 4.45 12.69 -9.21
N ILE A 79 3.60 13.28 -10.07
CA ILE A 79 3.74 14.67 -10.53
C ILE A 79 3.58 15.65 -9.36
N ALA A 80 2.57 15.44 -8.52
CA ALA A 80 2.36 16.27 -7.34
C ALA A 80 3.52 16.16 -6.34
N LEU A 81 4.09 14.96 -6.18
CA LEU A 81 5.26 14.71 -5.36
C LEU A 81 6.46 15.50 -5.88
N LEU A 82 6.76 15.41 -7.18
CA LEU A 82 7.83 16.20 -7.83
C LEU A 82 7.65 17.71 -7.62
N ALA A 83 6.42 18.21 -7.75
CA ALA A 83 6.13 19.62 -7.56
C ALA A 83 6.26 20.08 -6.09
N ALA A 84 6.01 19.17 -5.15
CA ALA A 84 6.08 19.45 -3.72
C ALA A 84 7.49 19.24 -3.14
N LEU A 85 8.32 18.41 -3.77
CA LEU A 85 9.64 18.02 -3.28
C LEU A 85 10.57 19.20 -2.95
N PRO A 86 10.67 20.28 -3.76
CA PRO A 86 11.53 21.43 -3.43
C PRO A 86 11.11 22.20 -2.18
N ARG A 87 9.89 21.96 -1.68
CA ARG A 87 9.33 22.58 -0.47
C ARG A 87 9.13 21.57 0.66
N TYR A 88 9.66 20.35 0.49
CA TYR A 88 9.59 19.34 1.52
C TYR A 88 10.49 19.73 2.68
N GLU A 89 9.93 19.67 3.88
CA GLU A 89 10.65 19.87 5.13
C GLU A 89 10.55 18.59 5.95
N ASP A 90 11.69 18.11 6.47
CA ASP A 90 11.70 16.96 7.37
C ASP A 90 11.12 17.36 8.73
N MET A 91 9.92 16.86 9.01
CA MET A 91 9.18 17.10 10.24
C MET A 91 9.39 15.99 11.28
N GLY A 92 10.47 15.21 11.16
CA GLY A 92 10.71 14.02 11.97
C GLY A 92 9.71 12.89 11.68
N ARG A 93 9.13 12.90 10.47
CA ARG A 93 8.18 11.89 9.99
C ARG A 93 8.81 11.21 8.78
N PRO A 94 8.64 9.90 8.61
CA PRO A 94 9.16 9.23 7.44
C PRO A 94 8.58 9.80 6.14
N PHE A 95 9.41 9.91 5.11
CA PHE A 95 9.03 10.48 3.82
C PHE A 95 7.82 9.76 3.19
N ALA A 96 7.67 8.45 3.40
CA ALA A 96 6.53 7.71 2.90
C ALA A 96 5.18 8.26 3.43
N ALA A 97 5.13 8.77 4.66
CA ALA A 97 3.92 9.40 5.20
C ALA A 97 3.53 10.66 4.41
N PHE A 98 4.50 11.48 4.01
CA PHE A 98 4.27 12.64 3.14
C PHE A 98 3.72 12.21 1.78
N VAL A 99 4.32 11.20 1.15
CA VAL A 99 3.85 10.63 -0.12
C VAL A 99 2.41 10.13 -0.01
N PHE A 100 2.07 9.38 1.05
CA PHE A 100 0.72 8.86 1.23
C PHE A 100 -0.31 9.95 1.52
N GLY A 101 0.08 11.05 2.18
CA GLY A 101 -0.77 12.23 2.30
C GLY A 101 -1.19 12.77 0.94
N ILE A 102 -0.22 12.97 0.02
CA ILE A 102 -0.49 13.39 -1.37
C ILE A 102 -1.40 12.35 -2.07
N ALA A 103 -1.08 11.07 -1.94
CA ALA A 103 -1.85 9.99 -2.56
C ALA A 103 -3.30 9.93 -2.07
N ALA A 104 -3.52 10.10 -0.76
CA ALA A 104 -4.85 10.11 -0.15
C ALA A 104 -5.71 11.26 -0.70
N HIS A 105 -5.12 12.47 -0.82
CA HIS A 105 -5.80 13.61 -1.42
C HIS A 105 -6.20 13.35 -2.88
N LYS A 106 -5.27 12.86 -3.71
CA LYS A 106 -5.54 12.56 -5.13
C LYS A 106 -6.60 11.47 -5.32
N VAL A 107 -6.54 10.40 -4.52
CA VAL A 107 -7.56 9.35 -4.51
C VAL A 107 -8.93 9.88 -4.09
N ALA A 108 -8.99 10.75 -3.07
CA ALA A 108 -10.25 11.36 -2.65
C ALA A 108 -10.83 12.26 -3.74
N ASP A 109 -10.01 13.03 -4.44
CA ASP A 109 -10.41 13.84 -5.59
C ASP A 109 -10.93 12.96 -6.74
N ALA A 110 -10.25 11.87 -7.04
CA ALA A 110 -10.65 10.90 -8.05
C ALA A 110 -12.03 10.28 -7.73
N LEU A 111 -12.24 9.82 -6.50
CA LEU A 111 -13.53 9.26 -6.06
C LEU A 111 -14.67 10.30 -6.13
N ARG A 112 -14.38 11.57 -5.82
CA ARG A 112 -15.36 12.67 -5.97
C ARG A 112 -15.71 12.95 -7.43
N ARG A 113 -14.75 12.79 -8.34
CA ARG A 113 -14.96 12.94 -9.79
C ARG A 113 -15.76 11.77 -10.36
N SER A 114 -15.44 10.53 -9.99
CA SER A 114 -16.08 9.33 -10.53
C SER A 114 -17.55 9.19 -10.12
N THR A 115 -17.94 9.71 -8.96
CA THR A 115 -19.35 9.76 -8.52
C THR A 115 -20.19 10.79 -9.27
N ARG A 116 -19.56 11.69 -10.04
CA ARG A 116 -20.23 12.78 -10.77
C ARG A 116 -20.21 12.59 -12.29
N ALA A 117 -19.56 11.55 -12.80
CA ALA A 117 -19.37 11.32 -14.24
C ALA A 117 -19.95 9.96 -14.67
N ASP A 118 -20.82 9.98 -15.68
CA ASP A 118 -21.13 8.80 -16.49
C ASP A 118 -19.90 8.50 -17.36
N LEU A 119 -19.18 7.41 -17.06
CA LEU A 119 -17.95 7.03 -17.75
C LEU A 119 -18.26 6.37 -19.11
N PRO A 120 -17.76 6.89 -20.24
CA PRO A 120 -17.77 6.17 -21.51
C PRO A 120 -16.89 4.93 -21.41
N THR A 121 -17.45 3.78 -21.77
CA THR A 121 -16.69 2.53 -21.97
C THR A 121 -16.28 2.50 -23.43
N ASP A 122 -14.97 2.44 -23.71
CA ASP A 122 -14.37 1.61 -24.75
C ASP A 122 -12.91 2.00 -25.01
N ALA A 123 -12.01 1.08 -24.72
CA ALA A 123 -10.69 1.01 -25.34
C ALA A 123 -10.27 -0.47 -25.39
N VAL A 124 -10.38 -1.06 -26.58
CA VAL A 124 -9.83 -2.39 -26.87
C VAL A 124 -8.31 -2.23 -27.05
N PRO A 125 -7.46 -2.99 -26.34
CA PRO A 125 -6.01 -2.89 -26.52
C PRO A 125 -5.58 -3.44 -27.89
N ASP A 126 -4.82 -2.64 -28.64
CA ASP A 126 -4.28 -2.97 -29.98
C ASP A 126 -2.88 -3.63 -29.89
N ARG A 127 -2.67 -4.49 -28.87
CA ARG A 127 -1.36 -5.07 -28.55
C ARG A 127 -1.49 -6.57 -28.28
N PRO A 128 -0.53 -7.41 -28.73
CA PRO A 128 -0.42 -8.78 -28.23
C PRO A 128 -0.30 -8.77 -26.71
N ASP A 129 -1.06 -9.64 -26.06
CA ASP A 129 -1.04 -9.79 -24.61
C ASP A 129 0.16 -10.67 -24.21
N ASP A 130 1.17 -10.05 -23.60
CA ASP A 130 2.33 -10.75 -23.02
C ASP A 130 2.06 -11.20 -21.56
N ASP A 131 0.84 -11.00 -21.05
CA ASP A 131 0.45 -11.44 -19.71
C ASP A 131 0.26 -12.97 -19.63
N PRO A 132 0.35 -13.56 -18.41
CA PRO A 132 0.08 -14.97 -18.19
C PRO A 132 -1.24 -15.42 -18.83
N GLY A 133 -1.22 -16.61 -19.43
CA GLY A 133 -2.34 -17.14 -20.21
C GLY A 133 -3.69 -17.11 -19.47
N PRO A 134 -4.81 -17.17 -20.21
CA PRO A 134 -6.15 -16.89 -19.68
C PRO A 134 -6.53 -17.70 -18.43
N GLU A 135 -6.04 -18.94 -18.30
CA GLU A 135 -6.24 -19.77 -17.10
C GLU A 135 -5.47 -19.26 -15.87
N GLU A 136 -4.19 -18.90 -16.02
CA GLU A 136 -3.41 -18.33 -14.92
C GLU A 136 -3.93 -16.95 -14.51
N SER A 137 -4.35 -16.14 -15.48
CA SER A 137 -4.99 -14.86 -15.23
C SER A 137 -6.34 -15.02 -14.50
N ALA A 138 -7.15 -16.02 -14.86
CA ALA A 138 -8.39 -16.32 -14.17
C ALA A 138 -8.18 -16.74 -12.70
N VAL A 139 -7.17 -17.59 -12.43
CA VAL A 139 -6.83 -18.01 -11.05
C VAL A 139 -6.35 -16.80 -10.23
N ARG A 140 -5.46 -15.96 -10.77
CA ARG A 140 -4.97 -14.76 -10.08
C ARG A 140 -6.09 -13.76 -9.80
N VAL A 141 -7.01 -13.55 -10.74
CA VAL A 141 -8.18 -12.71 -10.56
C VAL A 141 -9.08 -13.27 -9.46
N ALA A 142 -9.35 -14.58 -9.45
CA ALA A 142 -10.16 -15.21 -8.42
C ALA A 142 -9.52 -15.11 -7.02
N GLU A 143 -8.20 -15.28 -6.91
CA GLU A 143 -7.46 -15.09 -5.66
C GLU A 143 -7.48 -13.63 -5.19
N LEU A 144 -7.35 -12.67 -6.10
CA LEU A 144 -7.43 -11.24 -5.79
C LEU A 144 -8.83 -10.84 -5.31
N GLU A 145 -9.88 -11.29 -5.98
CA GLU A 145 -11.26 -11.06 -5.57
C GLU A 145 -11.56 -11.70 -4.21
N ARG A 146 -11.04 -12.90 -3.96
CA ARG A 146 -11.14 -13.54 -2.65
C ARG A 146 -10.43 -12.73 -1.55
N ALA A 147 -9.21 -12.26 -1.82
CA ALA A 147 -8.48 -11.41 -0.87
C ALA A 147 -9.23 -10.09 -0.60
N ARG A 148 -9.86 -9.49 -1.62
CA ARG A 148 -10.70 -8.30 -1.49
C ARG A 148 -11.95 -8.57 -0.63
N ALA A 149 -12.64 -9.68 -0.86
CA ALA A 149 -13.82 -10.09 -0.09
C ALA A 149 -13.47 -10.25 1.39
N LEU A 150 -12.39 -10.96 1.72
CA LEU A 150 -11.91 -11.11 3.08
C LEU A 150 -11.57 -9.76 3.74
N LEU A 151 -10.94 -8.84 3.02
CA LEU A 151 -10.65 -7.50 3.54
C LEU A 151 -11.92 -6.67 3.80
N ASN A 152 -13.00 -6.92 3.08
CA ASN A 152 -14.29 -6.25 3.28
C ASN A 152 -15.02 -6.72 4.55
N GLU A 153 -14.67 -7.87 5.10
CA GLU A 153 -15.16 -8.36 6.39
C GLU A 153 -14.59 -7.60 7.60
N LEU A 154 -13.60 -6.73 7.37
CA LEU A 154 -13.04 -5.87 8.41
C LEU A 154 -13.78 -4.53 8.51
N PRO A 155 -13.96 -3.98 9.72
CA PRO A 155 -14.34 -2.58 9.89
C PRO A 155 -13.40 -1.65 9.11
N GLU A 156 -13.92 -0.55 8.58
CA GLU A 156 -13.19 0.31 7.64
C GLU A 156 -11.81 0.73 8.16
N GLN A 157 -11.72 1.12 9.44
CA GLN A 157 -10.45 1.55 10.04
C GLN A 157 -9.44 0.41 10.15
N GLN A 158 -9.88 -0.83 10.40
CA GLN A 158 -9.01 -2.01 10.39
C GLN A 158 -8.57 -2.37 8.96
N ARG A 159 -9.46 -2.24 7.97
CA ARG A 159 -9.09 -2.43 6.56
C ARG A 159 -8.05 -1.42 6.10
N ARG A 160 -8.21 -0.14 6.45
CA ARG A 160 -7.20 0.91 6.21
C ARG A 160 -5.87 0.57 6.89
N LEU A 161 -5.90 0.15 8.14
CA LEU A 161 -4.70 -0.28 8.86
C LEU A 161 -3.98 -1.45 8.19
N VAL A 162 -4.71 -2.47 7.73
CA VAL A 162 -4.12 -3.63 7.03
C VAL A 162 -3.53 -3.20 5.69
N LEU A 163 -4.21 -2.32 4.94
CA LEU A 163 -3.68 -1.74 3.71
C LEU A 163 -2.32 -1.06 3.96
N LEU A 164 -2.25 -0.15 4.94
CA LEU A 164 -1.03 0.58 5.27
C LEU A 164 0.08 -0.36 5.76
N ARG A 165 -0.20 -1.25 6.73
CA ARG A 165 0.83 -2.09 7.37
C ARG A 165 1.31 -3.27 6.54
N VAL A 166 0.41 -3.89 5.77
CA VAL A 166 0.67 -5.20 5.14
C VAL A 166 0.89 -5.05 3.63
N ILE A 167 0.06 -4.25 2.95
CA ILE A 167 0.13 -4.11 1.49
C ILE A 167 1.15 -3.04 1.08
N LEU A 168 1.13 -1.90 1.76
CA LEU A 168 2.06 -0.80 1.49
C LEU A 168 3.33 -0.91 2.31
N GLY A 169 3.26 -1.58 3.45
CA GLY A 169 4.42 -1.82 4.29
C GLY A 169 4.86 -0.62 5.11
N LEU A 170 4.00 0.35 5.41
CA LEU A 170 4.33 1.43 6.36
C LEU A 170 4.65 0.84 7.73
N SER A 171 5.54 1.44 8.52
CA SER A 171 5.82 1.13 9.92
C SER A 171 4.61 1.39 10.84
N ALA A 172 4.72 0.99 12.10
CA ALA A 172 3.67 1.26 13.09
C ALA A 172 3.55 2.77 13.40
N ASP A 173 4.67 3.49 13.36
CA ASP A 173 4.73 4.93 13.60
C ASP A 173 4.11 5.72 12.44
N GLU A 174 4.46 5.40 11.20
CA GLU A 174 3.86 6.01 9.99
C GLU A 174 2.36 5.74 9.91
N THR A 175 1.95 4.50 10.14
CA THR A 175 0.53 4.13 10.14
C THR A 175 -0.22 4.85 11.27
N GLY A 176 0.43 5.03 12.42
CA GLY A 176 -0.15 5.75 13.55
C GLY A 176 -0.41 7.21 13.22
N HIS A 177 0.56 7.85 12.56
CA HIS A 177 0.43 9.22 12.08
C HIS A 177 -0.74 9.38 11.10
N GLU A 178 -0.83 8.49 10.10
CA GLU A 178 -1.89 8.52 9.08
C GLU A 178 -3.28 8.23 9.66
N LEU A 179 -3.39 7.34 10.65
CA LEU A 179 -4.67 6.92 11.22
C LEU A 179 -5.07 7.64 12.52
N GLY A 180 -4.25 8.57 13.01
CA GLY A 180 -4.46 9.23 14.31
C GLY A 180 -4.38 8.25 15.49
N MET A 181 -3.51 7.25 15.41
CA MET A 181 -3.33 6.18 16.40
C MET A 181 -1.91 6.19 16.98
N SER A 182 -1.75 5.76 18.24
CA SER A 182 -0.40 5.52 18.76
C SER A 182 0.24 4.29 18.07
N PRO A 183 1.58 4.22 17.96
CA PRO A 183 2.26 3.06 17.37
C PRO A 183 1.93 1.75 18.09
N GLY A 184 1.75 1.81 19.41
CA GLY A 184 1.27 0.67 20.22
C GLY A 184 -0.14 0.23 19.83
N ALA A 185 -1.07 1.18 19.69
CA ALA A 185 -2.44 0.90 19.24
C ALA A 185 -2.47 0.29 17.83
N VAL A 186 -1.60 0.74 16.93
CA VAL A 186 -1.45 0.17 15.58
C VAL A 186 -1.04 -1.30 15.64
N ARG A 187 -0.02 -1.66 16.43
CA ARG A 187 0.45 -3.06 16.54
C ARG A 187 -0.65 -3.97 17.08
N VAL A 188 -1.40 -3.52 18.10
CA VAL A 188 -2.51 -4.28 18.68
C VAL A 188 -3.66 -4.42 17.68
N ALA A 189 -4.05 -3.35 17.00
CA ALA A 189 -5.11 -3.38 16.01
C ALA A 189 -4.74 -4.24 14.79
N GLN A 190 -3.47 -4.20 14.35
CA GLN A 190 -2.93 -5.07 13.30
C GLN A 190 -3.10 -6.54 13.68
N HIS A 191 -2.67 -6.91 14.89
CA HIS A 191 -2.80 -8.30 15.37
C HIS A 191 -4.26 -8.75 15.37
N ARG A 192 -5.18 -7.91 15.88
CA ARG A 192 -6.61 -8.22 15.92
C ARG A 192 -7.22 -8.36 14.53
N ALA A 193 -6.89 -7.46 13.60
CA ALA A 193 -7.37 -7.51 12.22
C ALA A 193 -6.92 -8.79 11.50
N LEU A 194 -5.64 -9.14 11.60
CA LEU A 194 -5.10 -10.37 11.01
C LEU A 194 -5.70 -11.64 11.64
N ALA A 195 -5.93 -11.64 12.96
CA ALA A 195 -6.59 -12.75 13.63
C ALA A 195 -8.04 -12.94 13.14
N ARG A 196 -8.78 -11.84 12.90
CA ARG A 196 -10.13 -11.89 12.32
C ARG A 196 -10.10 -12.43 10.90
N LEU A 197 -9.22 -11.93 10.03
CA LEU A 197 -9.08 -12.42 8.65
C LEU A 197 -8.77 -13.92 8.60
N ARG A 198 -7.88 -14.41 9.49
CA ARG A 198 -7.59 -15.87 9.58
C ARG A 198 -8.82 -16.69 9.93
N LYS A 199 -9.68 -16.21 10.83
CA LYS A 199 -10.92 -16.90 11.21
C LYS A 199 -11.91 -16.96 10.05
N VAL A 200 -12.14 -15.83 9.38
CA VAL A 200 -13.04 -15.75 8.21
C VAL A 200 -12.52 -16.67 7.09
N ALA A 201 -11.23 -16.60 6.76
CA ALA A 201 -10.62 -17.43 5.72
C ALA A 201 -10.56 -18.93 6.06
N ALA A 202 -10.71 -19.31 7.34
CA ALA A 202 -10.85 -20.71 7.75
C ALA A 202 -12.30 -21.19 7.61
N ALA A 203 -13.28 -20.34 7.99
CA ALA A 203 -14.70 -20.63 7.81
C ALA A 203 -15.07 -20.86 6.34
N GLU A 204 -14.56 -20.02 5.42
CA GLU A 204 -14.75 -20.19 3.96
C GLU A 204 -14.11 -21.46 3.37
N ARG A 205 -13.12 -22.07 4.05
CA ARG A 205 -12.48 -23.30 3.57
C ARG A 205 -13.20 -24.57 4.02
N THR A 206 -14.12 -24.42 4.96
CA THR A 206 -14.87 -25.54 5.56
C THR A 206 -16.32 -25.60 5.05
N ALA A 207 -16.73 -24.58 4.28
CA ALA A 207 -18.00 -24.49 3.57
C ALA A 207 -17.81 -24.85 2.10
#